data_AF-A0A961ECA3-F1
#
_entry.id   AF-A0A961ECA3-F1
#
_cell.length_a   1.000
_cell.length_b   1.000
_cell.length_c   1.000
_cell.angle_alpha   90.00
_cell.angle_beta   90.00
_cell.angle_gamma   90.00
#
_symmetry.space_group_name_H-M   'P 1'
#
loop_
_entity.id
_entity.type
_entity.pdbx_description
1 polymer ?
#
loop_
_entity_poly.entity_id
_entity_poly.type
_entity_poly.pdbx_seq_one_letter_code
_entity_poly.pdbx_strand_id
1 'polypeptide(L)'
;MTASLVSHGPVAHPALPGARPLIGHGLASPRLSVREVEILATWLVCDTKVEVADQLFVTVATVRTHLARIRSKYREVGRPAGTKIALLIRAVEDGYCTLDDIADKLDFGAQDEDDDMPTTPLVAVAR
;
A
#
# COMPACT_ATOMS: atom_id res chain seq x y z
N MET A 1 -32.22 -9.55 68.30
CA MET A 1 -31.39 -10.48 67.51
C MET A 1 -31.16 -9.85 66.15
N THR A 2 -29.91 -9.49 65.87
CA THR A 2 -29.43 -8.75 64.70
C THR A 2 -28.87 -9.69 63.62
N ALA A 3 -28.67 -9.11 62.42
CA ALA A 3 -27.92 -9.59 61.24
C ALA A 3 -28.71 -10.54 60.30
N SER A 4 -28.61 -10.45 58.96
CA SER A 4 -27.61 -9.78 58.12
C SER A 4 -28.16 -9.58 56.70
N LEU A 5 -28.01 -8.39 56.13
CA LEU A 5 -28.12 -8.14 54.70
C LEU A 5 -26.87 -8.72 54.02
N VAL A 6 -27.04 -9.71 53.14
CA VAL A 6 -25.97 -10.12 52.22
C VAL A 6 -26.00 -9.17 51.03
N SER A 7 -25.13 -8.17 51.07
CA SER A 7 -24.78 -7.35 49.92
C SER A 7 -23.96 -8.21 48.95
N HIS A 8 -24.55 -8.64 47.84
CA HIS A 8 -23.80 -9.21 46.74
C HIS A 8 -23.03 -8.08 46.04
N GLY A 9 -21.72 -7.99 46.31
CA GLY A 9 -20.81 -7.17 45.53
C GLY A 9 -20.77 -7.62 44.06
N PRO A 10 -20.33 -6.75 43.13
CA PRO A 10 -20.23 -7.09 41.73
C PRO A 10 -19.25 -8.25 41.57
N VAL A 11 -19.73 -9.36 41.04
CA VAL A 11 -18.89 -10.52 40.73
C VAL A 11 -17.94 -10.09 39.61
N ALA A 12 -16.69 -9.82 39.98
CA ALA A 12 -15.62 -9.59 39.02
C ALA A 12 -15.42 -10.89 38.24
N HIS A 13 -15.97 -10.94 37.02
CA HIS A 13 -15.67 -12.01 36.09
C HIS A 13 -14.16 -12.01 35.82
N PRO A 14 -13.45 -13.14 36.01
CA PRO A 14 -12.05 -13.23 35.64
C PRO A 14 -11.93 -12.95 34.15
N ALA A 15 -11.12 -11.94 33.80
CA ALA A 15 -10.80 -11.60 32.43
C ALA A 15 -10.37 -12.85 31.67
N LEU A 16 -11.05 -13.15 30.56
CA LEU A 16 -10.72 -14.26 29.67
C LEU A 16 -9.25 -14.16 29.25
N PRO A 17 -8.40 -15.17 29.53
CA PRO A 17 -7.06 -15.23 28.97
C PRO A 17 -7.19 -15.42 27.45
N GLY A 18 -6.93 -14.35 26.70
CA GLY A 18 -7.04 -14.35 25.24
C GLY A 18 -7.82 -13.19 24.64
N ALA A 19 -8.36 -12.27 25.45
CA ALA A 19 -8.76 -10.97 24.94
C ALA A 19 -7.50 -10.21 24.50
N ARG A 20 -7.03 -10.49 23.28
CA ARG A 20 -6.08 -9.63 22.58
C ARG A 20 -6.69 -8.23 22.66
N PRO A 21 -5.94 -7.23 23.14
CA PRO A 21 -6.40 -5.87 22.98
C PRO A 21 -6.67 -5.70 21.49
N LEU A 22 -7.91 -5.36 21.14
CA LEU A 22 -8.16 -4.68 19.88
C LEU A 22 -7.47 -3.34 20.07
N ILE A 23 -6.15 -3.34 19.84
CA ILE A 23 -5.33 -2.15 19.84
C ILE A 23 -6.05 -1.27 18.85
N GLY A 24 -6.73 -0.23 19.36
CA GLY A 24 -7.10 0.89 18.55
C GLY A 24 -5.78 1.32 17.93
N HIS A 25 -5.58 0.95 16.67
CA HIS A 25 -4.38 1.24 15.93
C HIS A 25 -4.37 2.76 15.82
N GLY A 26 -3.79 3.43 16.81
CA GLY A 26 -3.18 4.73 16.61
C GLY A 26 -2.05 4.43 15.63
N LEU A 27 -2.41 4.38 14.34
CA LEU A 27 -1.59 3.93 13.23
C LEU A 27 -0.30 4.75 13.31
N ALA A 28 0.78 4.13 13.77
CA ALA A 28 2.09 4.74 13.68
C ALA A 28 2.42 4.81 12.19
N SER A 29 1.97 5.90 11.55
CA SER A 29 2.23 6.19 10.15
C SER A 29 3.59 6.86 10.08
N PRO A 30 4.53 6.32 9.29
CA PRO A 30 5.83 6.95 9.16
C PRO A 30 5.65 8.31 8.52
N ARG A 31 6.31 9.36 9.02
CA ARG A 31 6.29 10.67 8.34
C ARG A 31 7.18 10.63 7.10
N LEU A 32 6.56 10.54 5.93
CA LEU A 32 7.24 10.64 4.64
C LEU A 32 7.40 12.12 4.26
N SER A 33 8.52 12.47 3.63
CA SER A 33 8.68 13.80 3.04
C SER A 33 7.87 13.93 1.76
N VAL A 34 7.58 15.16 1.33
CA VAL A 34 6.85 15.41 0.06
C VAL A 34 7.51 14.66 -1.10
N ARG A 35 8.84 14.73 -1.20
CA ARG A 35 9.58 14.03 -2.26
C ARG A 35 9.51 12.51 -2.15
N GLU A 36 9.45 11.96 -0.94
CA GLU A 36 9.28 10.51 -0.74
C GLU A 36 7.88 10.07 -1.13
N VAL A 37 6.84 10.86 -0.85
CA VAL A 37 5.46 10.58 -1.26
C VAL A 37 5.34 10.63 -2.79
N GLU A 38 5.91 11.63 -3.45
CA GLU A 38 5.93 11.71 -4.92
C GLU A 38 6.57 10.47 -5.56
N ILE A 39 7.75 10.07 -5.05
CA ILE A 39 8.47 8.89 -5.54
C ILE A 39 7.68 7.62 -5.25
N LEU A 40 7.05 7.52 -4.08
CA LEU A 40 6.22 6.37 -3.71
C LEU A 40 5.02 6.26 -4.65
N ALA A 41 4.23 7.32 -4.80
CA ALA A 41 3.05 7.34 -5.66
C ALA A 41 3.39 6.99 -7.11
N THR A 42 4.47 7.55 -7.65
CA THR A 42 4.94 7.24 -9.01
C THR A 42 5.42 5.79 -9.13
N TRP A 43 6.14 5.27 -8.12
CA TRP A 43 6.56 3.87 -8.09
C TRP A 43 5.39 2.87 -8.00
N LEU A 44 4.25 3.27 -7.41
CA LEU A 44 3.08 2.40 -7.32
C LEU A 44 2.40 2.21 -8.68
N VAL A 45 2.47 3.20 -9.57
CA VAL A 45 1.85 3.16 -10.90
C VAL A 45 2.80 2.67 -12.00
N CYS A 46 4.12 2.86 -11.88
CA CYS A 46 5.10 2.38 -12.87
C CYS A 46 5.58 0.95 -12.62
N ASP A 47 5.96 0.23 -13.66
CA ASP A 47 6.49 -1.13 -13.55
C ASP A 47 7.99 -1.16 -13.34
N THR A 48 8.70 -0.18 -13.92
CA THR A 48 10.16 -0.11 -13.84
C THR A 48 10.66 1.11 -13.08
N LYS A 49 11.86 1.01 -12.51
CA LYS A 49 12.52 2.15 -11.82
C LYS A 49 13.06 3.18 -12.80
N VAL A 50 13.15 2.82 -14.08
CA VAL A 50 13.57 3.70 -15.16
C VAL A 50 12.41 4.65 -15.49
N GLU A 51 11.20 4.12 -15.68
CA GLU A 51 9.99 4.95 -15.87
C GLU A 51 9.79 5.97 -14.73
N VAL A 52 9.94 5.55 -13.48
CA VAL A 52 9.82 6.48 -12.33
C VAL A 52 10.89 7.58 -12.40
N ALA A 53 12.11 7.20 -12.78
CA ALA A 53 13.23 8.13 -12.87
C ALA A 53 12.98 9.17 -13.97
N ASP A 54 12.48 8.73 -15.12
CA ASP A 54 12.13 9.58 -16.26
C ASP A 54 10.97 10.52 -15.92
N GLN A 55 9.88 10.02 -15.31
CA GLN A 55 8.73 10.85 -14.93
C GLN A 55 9.07 11.91 -13.88
N LEU A 56 10.00 11.62 -12.96
CA LEU A 56 10.38 12.53 -11.87
C LEU A 56 11.67 13.31 -12.14
N PHE A 57 12.24 13.19 -13.34
CA PHE A 57 13.50 13.81 -13.76
C PHE A 57 14.65 13.57 -12.76
N VAL A 58 14.79 12.34 -12.30
CA VAL A 58 15.85 11.90 -11.38
C VAL A 58 16.61 10.70 -11.94
N THR A 59 17.67 10.28 -11.25
CA THR A 59 18.37 9.05 -11.61
C THR A 59 17.69 7.83 -10.99
N VAL A 60 17.84 6.66 -11.63
CA VAL A 60 17.41 5.36 -11.07
C VAL A 60 18.04 5.09 -9.70
N ALA A 61 19.28 5.53 -9.47
CA ALA A 61 19.96 5.41 -8.18
C ALA A 61 19.25 6.23 -7.09
N THR A 62 18.78 7.43 -7.43
CA THR A 62 17.97 8.29 -6.56
C THR A 62 16.68 7.58 -6.17
N VAL A 63 15.93 7.03 -7.13
CA VAL A 63 14.69 6.26 -6.88
C VAL A 63 14.95 5.09 -5.92
N ARG A 64 15.98 4.28 -6.18
CA ARG A 64 16.35 3.14 -5.31
C ARG A 64 16.65 3.59 -3.88
N THR A 65 17.38 4.69 -3.73
CA THR A 65 17.74 5.24 -2.43
C THR A 65 16.50 5.72 -1.66
N HIS A 66 15.59 6.41 -2.32
CA HIS A 66 14.35 6.87 -1.70
C HIS A 66 13.44 5.69 -1.31
N LEU A 67 13.28 4.68 -2.16
CA LEU A 67 12.52 3.47 -1.81
C LEU A 67 13.12 2.73 -0.61
N ALA A 68 14.45 2.65 -0.52
CA ALA A 68 15.11 2.05 0.65
C ALA A 68 14.84 2.84 1.94
N ARG A 69 14.86 4.18 1.87
CA ARG A 69 14.53 5.06 3.01
C ARG A 69 13.07 4.92 3.43
N ILE A 70 12.13 4.94 2.49
CA ILE A 70 10.69 4.74 2.76
C ILE A 70 10.48 3.41 3.48
N ARG A 71 11.08 2.32 2.98
CA ARG A 71 11.00 1.00 3.63
C ARG A 71 11.66 0.97 5.02
N SER A 72 12.69 1.77 5.25
CA SER A 72 13.27 1.92 6.60
C SER A 72 12.28 2.57 7.55
N LYS A 73 11.67 3.70 7.15
CA LYS A 73 10.68 4.40 7.96
C LYS A 73 9.49 3.51 8.33
N TYR A 74 9.02 2.71 7.37
CA TYR A 74 7.97 1.71 7.61
C TYR A 74 8.40 0.61 8.60
N ARG A 75 9.66 0.17 8.56
CA ARG A 75 10.20 -0.77 9.56
C ARG A 75 10.33 -0.13 10.94
N GLU A 76 10.74 1.12 11.02
CA GLU A 76 10.93 1.87 12.28
C GLU A 76 9.62 2.03 13.06
N VAL A 77 8.49 2.19 12.37
CA VAL A 77 7.15 2.21 12.99
C VAL A 77 6.55 0.82 13.22
N GLY A 78 7.33 -0.25 13.00
CA GLY A 78 6.89 -1.64 13.20
C GLY A 78 5.95 -2.20 12.11
N ARG A 79 5.86 -1.54 10.95
CA ARG A 79 4.98 -1.94 9.82
C ARG A 79 5.81 -2.17 8.55
N PRO A 80 6.62 -3.25 8.47
CA PRO A 80 7.50 -3.49 7.32
C PRO A 80 6.72 -3.62 6.00
N ALA A 81 7.21 -2.95 4.95
CA ALA A 81 6.66 -3.00 3.59
C ALA A 81 7.74 -3.44 2.58
N GLY A 82 7.98 -4.76 2.49
CA GLY A 82 9.06 -5.32 1.67
C GLY A 82 8.76 -5.36 0.16
N THR A 83 7.49 -5.44 -0.22
CA THR A 83 7.03 -5.61 -1.61
C THR A 83 6.33 -4.36 -2.13
N LYS A 84 6.16 -4.25 -3.47
CA LYS A 84 5.39 -3.15 -4.10
C LYS A 84 3.94 -3.14 -3.57
N ILE A 85 3.32 -4.31 -3.48
CA ILE A 85 1.96 -4.47 -2.94
C ILE A 85 1.88 -4.11 -1.45
N ALA A 86 2.87 -4.52 -0.64
CA ALA A 86 2.88 -4.11 0.77
C ALA A 86 3.02 -2.59 0.91
N LEU A 87 3.84 -1.94 0.07
CA LEU A 87 3.93 -0.47 0.04
C LEU A 87 2.60 0.17 -0.38
N LEU A 88 1.90 -0.39 -1.37
CA LEU A 88 0.59 0.08 -1.80
C LEU A 88 -0.41 0.07 -0.64
N ILE A 89 -0.58 -1.08 0.01
CA ILE A 89 -1.51 -1.25 1.13
C ILE A 89 -1.19 -0.25 2.24
N ARG A 90 0.10 -0.12 2.60
CA ARG A 90 0.50 0.83 3.66
C ARG A 90 0.30 2.28 3.27
N ALA A 91 0.58 2.65 2.02
CA ALA A 91 0.40 4.00 1.53
C ALA A 91 -1.08 4.41 1.54
N VAL A 92 -1.98 3.49 1.19
CA VAL A 92 -3.44 3.69 1.28
C VAL A 92 -3.89 3.77 2.74
N GLU A 93 -3.44 2.87 3.62
CA GLU A 93 -3.75 2.90 5.06
C GLU A 93 -3.30 4.21 5.73
N ASP A 94 -2.20 4.81 5.25
CA ASP A 94 -1.63 6.05 5.78
C ASP A 94 -2.13 7.32 5.07
N GLY A 95 -2.93 7.18 4.00
CA GLY A 95 -3.45 8.31 3.21
C GLY A 95 -2.43 9.02 2.32
N TYR A 96 -1.32 8.37 1.97
CA TYR A 96 -0.31 8.90 1.04
C TYR A 96 -0.71 8.76 -0.43
N CYS A 97 -1.60 7.82 -0.74
CA CYS A 97 -2.23 7.66 -2.04
C CYS A 97 -3.64 7.11 -1.85
N THR A 98 -4.56 7.48 -2.73
CA THR A 98 -5.85 6.81 -2.83
C THR A 98 -5.81 5.71 -3.88
N LEU A 99 -6.75 4.77 -3.81
CA LEU A 99 -6.91 3.78 -4.87
C LEU A 99 -7.40 4.44 -6.16
N ASP A 100 -8.21 5.49 -6.07
CA ASP A 100 -8.65 6.30 -7.21
C ASP A 100 -7.46 6.93 -7.93
N ASP A 101 -6.51 7.56 -7.21
CA ASP A 101 -5.29 8.14 -7.80
C ASP A 101 -4.47 7.11 -8.60
N ILE A 102 -4.52 5.85 -8.15
CA ILE A 102 -3.77 4.75 -8.76
C ILE A 102 -4.56 4.17 -9.92
N ALA A 103 -5.88 4.03 -9.80
CA ALA A 103 -6.75 3.57 -10.86
C ALA A 103 -6.83 4.57 -12.03
N ASP A 104 -6.78 5.87 -11.78
CA ASP A 104 -6.74 6.89 -12.84
C ASP A 104 -5.43 6.86 -13.63
N LYS A 105 -4.34 6.44 -12.98
CA LYS A 105 -2.98 6.42 -13.56
C LYS A 105 -2.59 5.08 -14.14
N LEU A 106 -3.10 4.00 -13.56
CA LEU A 106 -3.21 2.71 -14.21
C LEU A 106 -4.41 2.82 -15.12
N ASP A 107 -4.25 3.48 -16.26
CA ASP A 107 -5.16 3.32 -17.37
C ASP A 107 -5.11 1.83 -17.73
N PHE A 108 -5.87 0.99 -17.01
CA PHE A 108 -6.54 -0.15 -17.58
C PHE A 108 -7.42 0.49 -18.62
N GLY A 109 -6.81 0.87 -19.75
CA GLY A 109 -7.54 1.38 -20.87
C GLY A 109 -8.73 0.47 -20.99
N ALA A 110 -9.91 1.05 -21.18
CA ALA A 110 -10.84 0.39 -22.05
C ALA A 110 -9.98 -0.13 -23.20
N GLN A 111 -9.72 -1.44 -23.20
CA GLN A 111 -9.34 -2.10 -24.42
C GLN A 111 -10.60 -1.89 -25.23
N ASP A 112 -10.62 -0.81 -26.00
CA ASP A 112 -11.52 -0.68 -27.12
C ASP A 112 -11.19 -1.92 -27.94
N GLU A 113 -11.99 -2.96 -27.71
CA GLU A 113 -12.00 -4.16 -28.53
C GLU A 113 -12.32 -3.67 -29.95
N ASP A 114 -11.41 -3.99 -30.87
CA ASP A 114 -11.57 -4.02 -32.34
C ASP A 114 -11.50 -2.70 -33.14
N ASP A 115 -10.32 -2.37 -33.71
CA ASP A 115 -10.14 -2.06 -35.16
C ASP A 115 -8.66 -1.75 -35.51
N ASP A 116 -7.89 -2.79 -35.85
CA ASP A 116 -6.75 -2.85 -36.80
C ASP A 116 -5.73 -3.92 -36.35
N MET A 117 -6.18 -5.17 -36.38
CA MET A 117 -5.25 -6.28 -36.57
C MET A 117 -4.81 -6.20 -38.03
N PRO A 118 -3.53 -5.91 -38.37
CA PRO A 118 -3.04 -6.13 -39.72
C PRO A 118 -3.20 -7.62 -40.02
N THR A 119 -4.28 -7.96 -40.72
CA THR A 119 -4.49 -9.28 -41.29
C THR A 119 -3.44 -9.41 -42.37
N THR A 120 -2.23 -9.82 -41.97
CA THR A 120 -1.18 -10.16 -42.90
C THR A 120 -1.76 -11.28 -43.77
N PRO A 121 -1.96 -11.09 -45.08
CA PRO A 121 -2.48 -12.16 -45.89
C PRO A 121 -1.42 -13.26 -45.90
N LEU A 122 -1.82 -14.46 -45.48
CA LEU A 122 -1.01 -15.67 -45.55
C LEU A 122 -0.96 -16.17 -47.00
N VAL A 123 -0.47 -15.31 -47.91
CA VAL A 123 -0.26 -15.63 -49.32
C VAL A 123 1.11 -15.11 -49.73
N ALA A 124 2.09 -16.02 -49.77
CA ALA A 124 3.14 -16.15 -50.78
C ALA A 124 4.40 -16.83 -50.22
N VAL A 125 4.30 -18.11 -49.86
CA VAL A 125 5.45 -19.04 -50.00
C VAL A 125 4.95 -20.25 -50.77
N ALA A 126 4.87 -20.07 -52.09
CA ALA A 126 4.81 -21.15 -53.06
C ALA A 126 5.29 -20.61 -54.41
N ARG A 127 6.61 -20.45 -54.55
CA ARG A 127 7.29 -20.77 -55.79
C ARG A 127 8.79 -20.96 -55.57
#